data_AF-A0A7M7JYN3-F1
#
_entry.id   AF-A0A7M7JYN3-F1
#
_cell.length_a   1.000
_cell.length_b   1.000
_cell.length_c   1.000
_cell.angle_alpha   90.00
_cell.angle_beta   90.00
_cell.angle_gamma   90.00
#
_symmetry.space_group_name_H-M   'P 1'
#
loop_
_entity.id
_entity.type
_entity.pdbx_description
1 polymer ?
#
loop_
_entity_poly.entity_id
_entity_poly.type
_entity_poly.pdbx_seq_one_letter_code
_entity_poly.pdbx_strand_id
1 'polypeptide(L)'
;MYVENGTASSMVTVSIDSVGALQCAVSSTTRITNSTRRTSSARDDKRRRRRATQKYRLAHATRERIRVEAFNLAFARLRALLPTLPPDKKLSKIEILRLAICYINYLKHVLNT
;
A
#
# COMPACT_ATOMS: atom_id res chain seq x y z
N MET A 1 -8.88 -5.82 -57.20
CA MET A 1 -8.58 -4.64 -58.04
C MET A 1 -8.88 -3.38 -57.25
N TYR A 2 -7.97 -3.02 -56.35
CA TYR A 2 -7.48 -1.65 -56.08
C TYR A 2 -6.15 -1.87 -55.36
N VAL A 3 -5.09 -1.43 -56.03
CA VAL A 3 -3.69 -1.42 -55.58
C VAL A 3 -3.33 0.05 -55.37
N GLU A 4 -2.31 0.25 -54.53
CA GLU A 4 -1.54 1.47 -54.22
C GLU A 4 -1.87 2.15 -52.89
N ASN A 5 -0.93 2.63 -52.05
CA ASN A 5 0.53 2.44 -51.90
C ASN A 5 0.96 3.21 -50.62
N GLY A 6 1.99 2.73 -49.91
CA GLY A 6 2.91 3.51 -49.06
C GLY A 6 2.35 4.10 -47.75
N THR A 7 2.86 3.78 -46.57
CA THR A 7 4.24 4.06 -46.16
C THR A 7 4.66 3.14 -45.01
N ALA A 8 5.90 2.69 -45.06
CA ALA A 8 6.55 1.91 -44.02
C ALA A 8 6.83 2.77 -42.79
N SER A 9 6.59 2.23 -41.58
CA SER A 9 7.39 2.60 -40.42
C SER A 9 7.77 1.35 -39.65
N SER A 10 9.09 1.18 -39.60
CA SER A 10 9.83 0.04 -39.13
C SER A 10 9.79 -0.08 -37.60
N MET A 11 9.88 -1.34 -37.17
CA MET A 11 10.26 -1.88 -35.87
C MET A 11 10.86 -0.92 -34.84
N VAL A 12 10.48 -1.10 -33.57
CA VAL A 12 11.45 -1.51 -32.54
C VAL A 12 10.76 -2.36 -31.47
N THR A 13 11.07 -3.66 -31.44
CA THR A 13 10.92 -4.49 -30.23
C THR A 13 12.19 -4.31 -29.38
N VAL A 14 12.07 -3.87 -28.13
CA VAL A 14 13.20 -3.83 -27.21
C VAL A 14 13.09 -5.01 -26.24
N SER A 15 13.74 -6.11 -26.59
CA SER A 15 14.34 -7.03 -25.61
C SER A 15 15.76 -6.56 -25.36
N ILE A 16 16.13 -6.33 -24.10
CA ILE A 16 17.52 -6.15 -23.68
C ILE A 16 17.78 -6.95 -22.42
N ASP A 17 17.98 -8.25 -22.60
CA ASP A 17 18.85 -8.99 -21.70
C ASP A 17 20.30 -8.55 -21.96
N SER A 18 21.05 -8.35 -20.87
CA SER A 18 22.51 -8.23 -20.80
C SER A 18 23.19 -7.05 -21.51
N VAL A 19 23.48 -6.01 -20.73
CA VAL A 19 24.74 -5.26 -20.89
C VAL A 19 25.35 -4.96 -19.52
N GLY A 20 26.50 -5.61 -19.27
CA GLY A 20 27.70 -4.92 -18.79
C GLY A 20 27.72 -4.44 -17.34
N ALA A 21 28.52 -5.14 -16.55
CA ALA A 21 29.24 -4.54 -15.43
C ALA A 21 29.90 -3.22 -15.85
N LEU A 22 29.58 -2.12 -15.18
CA LEU A 22 30.39 -0.91 -15.16
C LEU A 22 30.59 -0.47 -13.72
N GLN A 23 31.74 -0.89 -13.21
CA GLN A 23 32.49 -0.20 -12.17
C GLN A 23 32.75 1.25 -12.62
N CYS A 24 32.45 2.24 -11.79
CA CYS A 24 32.99 3.59 -11.94
C CYS A 24 33.53 4.12 -10.61
N ALA A 25 34.59 4.92 -10.77
CA ALA A 25 35.71 5.05 -9.86
C ALA A 25 35.51 6.04 -8.70
N VAL A 26 36.42 5.86 -7.73
CA VAL A 26 36.77 6.76 -6.63
C VAL A 26 36.81 8.23 -7.04
N SER A 27 36.09 9.07 -6.31
CA SER A 27 36.50 10.46 -6.07
C SER A 27 36.18 10.82 -4.62
N SER A 28 37.26 11.10 -3.90
CA SER A 28 37.32 11.52 -2.52
C SER A 28 36.57 12.84 -2.31
N THR A 29 35.51 12.81 -1.50
CA THR A 29 35.09 13.97 -0.72
C THR A 29 34.66 13.43 0.64
N THR A 30 35.58 13.52 1.59
CA THR A 30 35.40 13.14 2.98
C THR A 30 34.41 14.09 3.64
N ARG A 31 33.10 13.88 3.44
CA ARG A 31 32.10 14.40 4.37
C ARG A 31 32.16 13.54 5.63
N ILE A 32 32.94 14.00 6.61
CA ILE A 32 32.90 13.52 7.99
C ILE A 32 31.50 13.84 8.51
N THR A 33 30.57 12.93 8.30
CA THR A 33 29.39 12.86 9.16
C THR A 33 29.93 12.30 10.47
N ASN A 34 29.86 13.09 11.54
CA ASN A 34 29.96 12.56 12.89
C ASN A 34 28.77 11.63 13.09
N SER A 35 28.89 10.40 12.58
CA SER A 35 28.04 9.28 12.94
C SER A 35 28.30 9.06 14.42
N THR A 36 27.45 9.68 15.23
CA THR A 36 27.39 9.43 16.65
C THR A 36 27.06 7.95 16.77
N ARG A 37 28.10 7.11 16.88
CA ARG A 37 28.01 5.69 17.25
C ARG A 37 27.35 5.69 18.63
N ARG A 38 26.02 5.72 18.63
CA ARG A 38 25.24 5.37 19.80
C ARG A 38 25.63 3.94 20.11
N THR A 39 26.38 3.74 21.18
CA THR A 39 26.55 2.43 21.80
C THR A 39 25.14 1.96 22.12
N SER A 40 24.57 1.09 21.27
CA SER A 40 23.32 0.45 21.60
C SER A 40 23.55 -0.28 22.90
N SER A 41 22.71 0.00 23.90
CA SER A 41 22.84 -0.71 25.17
C SER A 41 22.69 -2.21 24.90
N ALA A 42 23.34 -3.05 25.68
CA ALA A 42 23.19 -4.51 25.55
C ALA A 42 21.69 -4.93 25.59
N ARG A 43 20.83 -4.12 26.24
CA ARG A 43 19.38 -4.30 26.28
C ARG A 43 18.71 -4.04 24.92
N ASP A 44 19.15 -3.01 24.19
CA ASP A 44 18.63 -2.68 22.86
C ASP A 44 19.03 -3.73 21.83
N ASP A 45 20.26 -4.23 21.89
CA ASP A 45 20.72 -5.28 20.99
C ASP A 45 20.01 -6.61 21.27
N LYS A 46 19.72 -6.94 22.53
CA LYS A 46 18.86 -8.08 22.88
C LYS A 46 17.44 -7.93 22.33
N ARG A 47 16.86 -6.72 22.39
CA ARG A 47 15.53 -6.43 21.79
C ARG A 47 15.56 -6.58 20.28
N ARG A 48 16.58 -6.06 19.60
CA ARG A 48 16.77 -6.19 18.16
C ARG A 48 16.87 -7.65 17.72
N ARG A 49 17.72 -8.45 18.38
CA ARG A 49 17.85 -9.90 18.08
C ARG A 49 16.52 -10.63 18.23
N ARG A 50 15.77 -10.36 19.30
CA ARG A 50 14.42 -10.94 19.49
C ARG A 50 13.46 -10.58 18.35
N ARG A 51 13.42 -9.30 17.96
CA ARG A 51 12.56 -8.82 16.86
C ARG A 51 12.96 -9.38 15.49
N ALA A 52 14.25 -9.68 15.30
CA ALA A 52 14.79 -10.30 14.09
C ALA A 52 14.51 -11.81 14.00
N THR A 53 13.96 -12.45 15.04
CA THR A 53 13.56 -13.86 14.94
C THR A 53 12.33 -14.03 14.04
N GLN A 54 12.31 -15.09 13.24
CA GLN A 54 11.16 -15.41 12.39
C GLN A 54 9.88 -15.59 13.22
N LYS A 55 9.97 -16.26 14.39
CA LYS A 55 8.85 -16.43 15.33
C LYS A 55 8.24 -15.09 15.75
N TYR A 56 9.06 -14.09 16.07
CA TYR A 56 8.56 -12.77 16.45
C TYR A 56 7.87 -12.07 15.28
N ARG A 57 8.49 -12.08 14.09
CA ARG A 57 7.92 -11.45 12.89
C ARG A 57 6.57 -12.07 12.52
N LEU A 58 6.48 -13.40 12.49
CA LEU A 58 5.24 -14.11 12.20
C LEU A 58 4.16 -13.80 13.23
N ALA A 59 4.47 -13.89 14.52
CA ALA A 59 3.52 -13.57 15.58
C ALA A 59 3.00 -12.11 15.47
N HIS A 60 3.86 -11.16 15.12
CA HIS A 60 3.46 -9.77 14.92
C HIS A 60 2.60 -9.60 13.66
N ALA A 61 2.97 -10.24 12.55
CA ALA A 61 2.19 -10.22 11.32
C ALA A 61 0.79 -10.82 11.50
N THR A 62 0.68 -11.94 12.22
CA THR A 62 -0.62 -12.55 12.56
C THR A 62 -1.49 -11.62 13.38
N ARG A 63 -0.95 -10.97 14.41
CA ARG A 63 -1.71 -10.00 15.22
C ARG A 63 -2.22 -8.84 14.39
N GLU A 64 -1.36 -8.29 13.52
CA GLU A 64 -1.76 -7.18 12.66
C GLU A 64 -2.82 -7.60 11.64
N ARG A 65 -2.72 -8.81 11.08
CA ARG A 65 -3.75 -9.37 10.22
C ARG A 65 -5.11 -9.47 10.94
N ILE A 66 -5.13 -10.01 12.17
CA ILE A 66 -6.36 -10.10 12.98
C ILE A 66 -6.94 -8.70 13.25
N ARG A 67 -6.09 -7.73 13.59
CA ARG A 67 -6.51 -6.34 13.81
C ARG A 67 -7.19 -5.75 12.57
N VAL A 68 -6.58 -5.94 11.40
CA VAL A 68 -7.11 -5.45 10.11
C VAL A 68 -8.38 -6.19 9.70
N GLU A 69 -8.47 -7.49 9.97
CA GLU A 69 -9.67 -8.30 9.73
C GLU A 69 -10.85 -7.82 10.58
N ALA A 70 -10.63 -7.59 11.88
CA ALA A 70 -11.63 -7.03 12.77
C ALA A 70 -12.12 -5.64 12.29
N PHE A 71 -11.19 -4.79 11.84
CA PHE A 71 -11.53 -3.50 11.25
C PHE A 71 -12.37 -3.64 9.96
N ASN A 72 -11.98 -4.55 9.07
CA ASN A 72 -12.70 -4.78 7.81
C ASN A 72 -14.09 -5.38 8.06
N LEU A 73 -14.25 -6.23 9.08
CA LEU A 73 -15.56 -6.75 9.50
C LEU A 73 -16.48 -5.62 9.98
N ALA A 74 -15.96 -4.67 10.77
CA ALA A 74 -16.73 -3.50 11.17
C ALA A 74 -17.15 -2.64 9.95
N PHE A 75 -16.27 -2.47 8.97
CA PHE A 75 -16.59 -1.78 7.71
C PHE A 75 -17.66 -2.51 6.88
N ALA A 76 -17.61 -3.84 6.83
CA ALA A 76 -18.61 -4.66 6.14
C ALA A 76 -20.00 -4.53 6.82
N ARG A 77 -20.04 -4.54 8.16
CA ARG A 77 -21.27 -4.32 8.93
C ARG A 77 -21.84 -2.93 8.67
N LEU A 78 -21.00 -1.90 8.67
CA LEU A 78 -21.44 -0.54 8.31
C LEU A 78 -22.01 -0.50 6.88
N ARG A 79 -21.31 -1.08 5.90
CA ARG A 79 -21.76 -1.13 4.50
C ARG A 79 -23.13 -1.79 4.33
N ALA A 80 -23.43 -2.84 5.09
CA ALA A 80 -24.70 -3.55 5.02
C ALA A 80 -25.90 -2.70 5.44
N LEU A 81 -25.68 -1.65 6.24
CA LEU A 81 -26.73 -0.73 6.69
C LEU A 81 -26.95 0.44 5.71
N LEU A 82 -26.07 0.63 4.73
CA LEU A 82 -26.12 1.77 3.84
C LEU A 82 -27.00 1.50 2.61
N PRO A 83 -27.92 2.41 2.27
CA PRO A 83 -28.76 2.27 1.09
C PRO A 83 -27.94 2.48 -0.19
N THR A 84 -27.98 1.52 -1.12
CA THR A 84 -27.33 1.63 -2.44
C THR A 84 -28.19 1.01 -3.55
N LEU A 85 -28.07 1.56 -4.76
CA LEU A 85 -28.63 0.98 -5.98
C LEU A 85 -27.48 0.73 -6.99
N PRO A 86 -27.22 -0.51 -7.42
CA PRO A 86 -27.80 -1.76 -6.93
C PRO A 86 -27.35 -2.10 -5.49
N PRO A 87 -28.02 -3.03 -4.77
CA PRO A 87 -27.70 -3.37 -3.38
C PRO A 87 -26.26 -3.86 -3.16
N ASP A 88 -25.68 -4.50 -4.18
CA ASP A 88 -24.34 -5.08 -4.19
C ASP A 88 -23.25 -4.12 -4.70
N LYS A 89 -23.59 -2.83 -4.89
CA LYS A 89 -22.61 -1.81 -5.31
C LYS A 89 -21.37 -1.84 -4.41
N LYS A 90 -20.21 -2.09 -5.01
CA LYS A 90 -18.93 -2.02 -4.29
C LYS A 90 -18.62 -0.57 -3.94
N LEU A 91 -18.45 -0.29 -2.65
CA LEU A 91 -18.07 1.02 -2.13
C LEU A 91 -16.65 0.97 -1.56
N SER A 92 -15.85 1.99 -1.83
CA SER A 92 -14.59 2.23 -1.14
C SER A 92 -14.81 2.65 0.32
N LYS A 93 -13.75 2.57 1.14
CA LYS A 93 -13.82 2.96 2.56
C LYS A 93 -14.28 4.41 2.75
N ILE A 94 -13.81 5.32 1.89
CA ILE A 94 -14.20 6.73 1.97
C ILE A 94 -15.65 6.95 1.58
N GLU A 95 -16.15 6.24 0.56
CA GLU A 95 -17.56 6.31 0.16
C GLU A 95 -18.48 5.79 1.26
N ILE A 96 -18.13 4.67 1.91
CA ILE A 96 -18.87 4.12 3.05
C ILE A 96 -19.01 5.17 4.16
N LEU A 97 -17.92 5.85 4.52
CA LEU A 97 -17.95 6.88 5.56
C LEU A 97 -18.80 8.09 5.16
N ARG A 98 -18.64 8.60 3.94
CA ARG A 98 -19.43 9.73 3.43
C ARG A 98 -20.92 9.41 3.38
N LEU A 99 -21.26 8.22 2.88
CA LEU A 99 -22.65 7.77 2.77
C LEU A 99 -23.28 7.53 4.15
N ALA A 100 -22.53 6.99 5.11
CA ALA A 100 -23.01 6.84 6.49
C ALA A 100 -23.38 8.19 7.13
N ILE A 101 -22.53 9.21 6.97
CA ILE A 101 -22.81 10.56 7.47
C ILE A 101 -24.07 11.12 6.82
N CYS A 102 -24.17 11.02 5.49
CA CYS A 102 -25.34 11.48 4.74
C CYS A 102 -26.62 10.76 5.20
N TYR A 103 -26.56 9.44 5.39
CA TYR A 103 -27.71 8.64 5.76
C TYR A 103 -28.20 8.93 7.18
N ILE A 104 -27.29 9.12 8.14
CA ILE A 104 -27.65 9.57 9.50
C ILE A 104 -28.38 10.92 9.44
N ASN A 105 -27.88 11.87 8.65
CA ASN A 105 -28.51 13.19 8.51
C ASN A 105 -29.89 13.11 7.84
N TYR A 106 -30.03 12.27 6.82
CA TYR A 106 -31.31 12.00 6.17
C TYR A 106 -32.34 11.45 7.16
N LEU A 107 -31.99 10.41 7.92
CA LEU A 107 -32.90 9.82 8.91
C LEU A 107 -33.30 10.83 9.99
N LYS A 108 -32.36 11.67 10.46
CA LYS A 108 -32.68 12.77 11.39
C LYS A 108 -33.69 13.76 10.80
N HIS A 109 -33.55 14.11 9.53
CA HIS A 109 -34.49 15.00 8.87
C HIS A 109 -35.90 14.38 8.81
N VAL A 110 -36.00 13.12 8.39
CA VAL A 110 -37.28 12.38 8.28
C VAL A 110 -37.97 12.22 9.64
N LEU A 111 -37.22 12.08 10.74
CA LEU A 111 -37.82 11.92 12.08
C LEU A 111 -38.23 13.26 12.72
N ASN A 112 -37.72 14.38 12.23
CA ASN A 112 -38.03 15.72 12.74
C ASN A 112 -39.14 16.43 11.93
N THR A 113 -39.66 15.77 10.90
CA THR A 113 -40.84 16.16 10.12
C THR A 113 -42.04 15.37 10.59
#